data_AF-A0A5E4K069-F1
#
_entry.id   AF-A0A5E4K069-F1
#
_cell.length_a   1.000
_cell.length_b   1.000
_cell.length_c   1.000
_cell.angle_alpha   90.00
_cell.angle_beta   90.00
_cell.angle_gamma   90.00
#
_symmetry.space_group_name_H-M   'P 1'
#
loop_
_entity.id
_entity.type
_entity.pdbx_description
1 polymer ?
#
loop_
_entity_poly.entity_id
_entity_poly.type
_entity_poly.pdbx_seq_one_letter_code
_entity_poly.pdbx_strand_id
1 'polypeptide(L)' 'MADSGVNVPSGFGGIVRFKEEYESKFSLKPSYVVGFVILIVIFRIALQIFVK' A
#
# COMPACT_ATOMS: atom_id res chain seq x y z
N MET A 1 28.88 -44.84 12.82
CA MET A 1 29.21 -43.78 11.83
C MET A 1 28.17 -43.90 10.73
N ALA A 2 27.28 -42.96 10.42
CA ALA A 2 26.99 -41.64 10.93
C ALA A 2 25.45 -41.46 10.88
N ASP A 3 24.86 -41.11 12.03
CA ASP A 3 23.44 -40.78 12.19
C ASP A 3 23.26 -39.30 11.81
N SER A 4 23.57 -38.99 10.55
CA SER A 4 23.48 -37.63 10.00
C SER A 4 22.11 -37.43 9.34
N GLY A 5 21.05 -37.87 10.03
CA GLY A 5 19.69 -37.44 9.71
C GLY A 5 19.53 -35.99 10.17
N VAL A 6 19.93 -35.03 9.35
CA VAL A 6 19.54 -33.63 9.57
C VAL A 6 18.02 -33.60 9.50
N ASN A 7 17.38 -33.62 10.67
CA ASN A 7 15.96 -33.53 10.85
C ASN A 7 15.54 -32.09 10.52
N VAL A 8 15.40 -31.80 9.23
CA VAL A 8 14.77 -30.57 8.77
C VAL A 8 13.28 -30.69 9.04
N PRO A 9 12.67 -29.82 9.86
CA PRO A 9 11.24 -29.87 10.06
C PRO A 9 10.55 -29.61 8.71
N SER A 10 9.89 -30.64 8.19
CA SER A 10 9.14 -30.64 6.92
C SER A 10 7.92 -29.69 6.90
N GLY A 11 7.75 -28.89 7.95
CA GLY A 11 6.60 -27.99 8.16
C GLY A 11 6.90 -26.50 7.98
N PHE A 12 8.14 -26.07 7.75
CA PHE A 12 8.49 -24.64 7.69
C PHE A 12 8.43 -24.01 6.28
N GLY A 13 7.74 -24.66 5.33
CA GLY A 13 7.58 -24.18 3.96
C GLY A 13 6.13 -24.16 3.46
N GLY A 14 5.16 -24.42 4.34
CA GLY A 14 3.74 -24.38 4.00
C GLY A 14 3.25 -22.94 3.93
N ILE A 15 3.09 -22.42 2.70
CA ILE A 15 2.48 -21.13 2.35
C ILE A 15 2.74 -20.07 3.42
N VAL A 16 3.92 -19.45 3.38
CA VAL A 16 4.16 -18.18 4.05
C VAL A 16 3.13 -17.19 3.53
N ARG A 17 1.98 -17.11 4.20
CA ARG A 17 1.05 -16.01 4.04
C ARG A 17 1.77 -14.83 4.68
N PHE A 18 2.33 -13.98 3.85
CA PHE A 18 2.61 -12.60 4.23
C PHE A 18 1.26 -11.96 4.59
N LYS A 19 0.76 -12.20 5.81
CA LYS A 19 -0.28 -11.40 6.45
C LYS A 19 0.32 -10.07 6.91
N GLU A 20 1.16 -9.49 6.07
CA GLU A 20 1.60 -8.12 6.21
C GLU A 20 0.61 -7.26 5.44
N GLU A 21 -0.67 -7.35 5.84
CA GLU A 21 -1.50 -6.15 5.75
C GLU A 21 -0.85 -5.17 6.72
N TYR A 22 0.13 -4.42 6.21
CA TYR A 22 0.72 -3.32 6.93
C TYR A 22 -0.47 -2.42 7.25
N GLU A 23 -0.82 -2.27 8.54
CA GLU A 23 -1.74 -1.24 8.96
C GLU A 23 -1.07 0.08 8.59
N SER A 24 -1.33 0.55 7.38
CA SER A 24 -0.82 1.82 6.92
C SER A 24 -1.47 2.86 7.81
N LYS A 25 -0.70 3.35 8.79
CA LYS A 25 -1.08 4.48 9.66
C LYS A 25 -1.56 5.67 8.83
N PHE A 26 -1.12 5.72 7.57
CA PHE A 26 -1.57 6.64 6.55
C PHE A 26 -2.32 5.89 5.43
N SER A 27 -3.58 5.54 5.71
CA SER A 27 -4.50 5.05 4.67
C SER A 27 -5.21 6.25 4.03
N LEU A 28 -4.67 6.73 2.91
CA LEU A 28 -5.34 7.72 2.07
C LEU A 28 -6.64 7.11 1.52
N LYS A 29 -7.76 7.44 2.17
CA LYS A 29 -9.08 7.08 1.65
C LYS A 29 -9.24 7.64 0.24
N PRO A 30 -9.88 6.91 -0.69
CA PRO A 30 -10.16 7.38 -2.04
C PRO A 30 -10.86 8.74 -2.10
N SER A 31 -11.64 9.07 -1.06
CA SER A 31 -12.27 10.38 -0.89
C SER A 31 -11.30 11.56 -0.91
N TYR A 32 -10.10 11.40 -0.33
CA TYR A 32 -9.09 12.46 -0.34
C TYR A 32 -8.50 12.68 -1.73
N VAL A 33 -8.33 11.61 -2.51
CA VAL A 33 -7.85 11.69 -3.90
C VAL A 33 -8.87 12.45 -4.76
N VAL A 34 -10.15 12.11 -4.65
CA VAL A 34 -11.22 12.78 -5.39
C VAL A 34 -11.32 14.26 -5.00
N GLY A 35 -11.23 14.58 -3.70
CA GLY A 35 -11.22 15.97 -3.24
C GLY A 35 -10.05 16.79 -3.78
N PHE A 36 -8.86 16.18 -3.86
CA PHE A 36 -7.67 16.83 -4.41
C PHE A 36 -7.80 17.13 -5.90
N VAL A 37 -8.39 16.21 -6.68
CA VAL A 37 -8.66 16.42 -8.11
C VAL A 37 -9.62 17.60 -8.30
N ILE A 38 -10.71 17.67 -7.53
CA ILE A 38 -11.67 18.78 -7.59
C ILE A 38 -10.98 20.12 -7.27
N LEU A 39 -10.12 20.14 -6.24
CA LEU A 39 -9.36 21.34 -5.86
C LEU A 39 -8.49 21.83 -7.02
N ILE A 40 -7.76 20.94 -7.70
CA ILE A 40 -6.94 21.30 -8.86
C ILE A 40 -7.79 21.89 -9.99
N VAL A 41 -8.95 21.30 -10.27
CA VAL A 41 -9.86 21.80 -11.31
C VAL A 41 -10.35 23.22 -10.98
N ILE A 42 -10.78 23.44 -9.74
CA ILE A 42 -11.20 24.76 -9.26
C ILE A 42 -10.04 25.76 -9.35
N PHE A 43 -8.84 25.36 -8.91
CA PHE A 43 -7.64 26.20 -8.97
C PHE A 43 -7.30 26.59 -10.40
N ARG A 44 -7.37 25.64 -11.35
CA ARG A 44 -7.15 25.89 -12.78
C ARG A 44 -8.18 26.87 -13.35
N ILE A 45 -9.46 26.73 -12.98
CA ILE A 45 -10.53 27.65 -13.42
C ILE A 45 -10.32 29.04 -12.81
N ALA A 46 -10.03 29.12 -11.51
CA ALA A 46 -9.73 30.36 -10.83
C ALA A 46 -8.54 31.08 -11.49
N LEU A 47 -7.45 30.35 -11.77
CA LEU A 47 -6.31 30.90 -12.51
C LEU A 47 -6.72 31.46 -13.87
N GLN A 48 -7.55 30.76 -14.65
CA GLN A 48 -8.02 31.26 -15.95
C GLN A 48 -8.88 32.53 -15.82
N ILE A 49 -9.59 32.71 -14.71
CA ILE A 49 -10.46 33.88 -14.47
C ILE A 49 -9.63 35.07 -13.95
N PHE A 50 -8.70 34.82 -13.03
CA PHE A 50 -7.90 35.86 -12.37
C PHE A 50 -6.65 36.27 -13.18
N VAL A 51 -6.04 35.32 -13.90
CA VAL A 51 -4.87 35.53 -14.77
C VAL A 51 -5.35 35.47 -16.22
N LYS A 52 -6.33 36.33 -16.52
CA LYS A 52 -6.79 36.59 -17.88
C LYS A 52 -5.92 37.64 -18.55
#